data_AF-A0A9E4FSM0-F1
#
_entry.id   AF-A0A9E4FSM0-F1
#
_cell.length_a   1.000
_cell.length_b   1.000
_cell.length_c   1.000
_cell.angle_alpha   90.00
_cell.angle_beta   90.00
_cell.angle_gamma   90.00
#
_symmetry.space_group_name_H-M   'P 1'
#
loop_
_entity.id
_entity.type
_entity.pdbx_description
1 polymer ?
#
loop_
_entity_poly.entity_id
_entity_poly.type
_entity_poly.pdbx_seq_one_letter_code
_entity_poly.pdbx_strand_id
1 'polypeptide(L)'
;MNTFGNIIAAKEREGEARGLELGEARGEKRILVQFVAEFWSDDEAARFAQQLDSADHGQFPALADLMRDQAAGRLPRLRQNSRTEPGK
;
A
#
# COMPACT_ATOMS: atom_id res chain seq x y z
N MET A 1 16.67 -8.27 -13.29
CA MET A 1 16.50 -8.45 -11.83
C MET A 1 17.12 -7.24 -11.16
N ASN A 2 16.31 -6.24 -10.86
CA ASN A 2 16.77 -4.99 -10.29
C ASN A 2 15.56 -4.21 -9.72
N THR A 3 15.69 -3.72 -8.47
CA THR A 3 15.38 -2.32 -8.15
C THR A 3 14.08 -1.97 -7.41
N PHE A 4 13.64 -2.71 -6.39
CA PHE A 4 12.72 -2.07 -5.41
C PHE A 4 13.43 -0.93 -4.65
N GLY A 5 14.73 -1.07 -4.39
CA GLY A 5 15.58 -0.07 -3.73
C GLY A 5 15.70 1.28 -4.46
N ASN A 6 15.87 1.29 -5.80
CA ASN A 6 15.98 2.59 -6.51
C ASN A 6 14.62 3.25 -6.77
N ILE A 7 13.49 2.52 -6.65
CA ILE A 7 12.15 3.15 -6.69
C ILE A 7 11.91 3.98 -5.43
N ILE A 8 12.30 3.46 -4.26
CA ILE A 8 12.24 4.20 -2.99
C ILE A 8 13.18 5.40 -3.02
N ALA A 9 14.43 5.21 -3.47
CA ALA A 9 15.41 6.30 -3.57
C ALA A 9 15.02 7.40 -4.58
N ALA A 10 14.31 7.06 -5.66
CA ALA A 10 13.77 8.04 -6.60
C ALA A 10 12.62 8.85 -5.99
N LYS A 11 11.81 8.24 -5.13
CA LYS A 11 10.66 8.88 -4.47
C LYS A 11 11.06 9.85 -3.35
N GLU A 12 12.09 9.53 -2.57
CA GLU A 12 12.63 10.47 -1.56
C GLU A 12 13.07 11.81 -2.20
N ARG A 13 13.42 11.81 -3.49
CA ARG A 13 13.80 13.02 -4.24
C ARG A 13 12.63 13.78 -4.88
N GLU A 14 11.49 13.14 -5.15
CA GLU A 14 10.35 13.75 -5.85
C GLU A 14 9.27 14.31 -4.91
N GLY A 15 9.30 13.96 -3.61
CA GLY A 15 8.28 14.33 -2.62
C GLY A 15 8.28 15.81 -2.21
N GLU A 16 9.30 16.60 -2.54
CA GLU A 16 9.47 17.94 -1.93
C GLU A 16 8.61 19.06 -2.54
N ALA A 17 7.85 18.84 -3.63
CA ALA A 17 7.39 19.99 -4.41
C ALA A 17 5.89 20.14 -4.72
N ARG A 18 5.00 19.15 -4.61
CA ARG A 18 3.61 19.33 -5.12
C ARG A 18 2.52 18.62 -4.32
N GLY A 19 1.80 19.38 -3.50
CA GLY A 19 0.47 19.05 -2.98
C GLY A 19 0.46 17.93 -1.94
N LEU A 20 1.00 18.23 -0.76
CA LEU A 20 1.47 17.29 0.25
C LEU A 20 0.46 16.16 0.58
N GLU A 21 -0.79 16.43 0.91
CA GLU A 21 -1.68 15.34 1.43
C GLU A 21 -2.30 14.44 0.33
N LEU A 22 -2.73 15.00 -0.80
CA LEU A 22 -3.32 14.23 -1.92
C LEU A 22 -2.25 13.56 -2.80
N GLY A 23 -1.06 14.16 -2.88
CA GLY A 23 0.11 13.60 -3.54
C GLY A 23 0.71 12.42 -2.78
N GLU A 24 0.76 12.51 -1.45
CA GLU A 24 1.20 11.41 -0.57
C GLU A 24 0.28 10.21 -0.66
N ALA A 25 -1.05 10.39 -0.56
CA ALA A 25 -2.00 9.28 -0.65
C ALA A 25 -1.96 8.55 -2.01
N ARG A 26 -1.83 9.29 -3.12
CA ARG A 26 -1.65 8.69 -4.46
C ARG A 26 -0.30 8.01 -4.62
N GLY A 27 0.75 8.59 -4.03
CA GLY A 27 2.10 8.01 -4.01
C GLY A 27 2.13 6.69 -3.24
N GLU A 28 1.54 6.67 -2.04
CA GLU A 28 1.44 5.50 -1.17
C GLU A 28 0.64 4.38 -1.84
N LYS A 29 -0.54 4.68 -2.40
CA LYS A 29 -1.34 3.70 -3.14
C LYS A 29 -0.51 3.00 -4.22
N ARG A 30 0.25 3.78 -5.01
CA ARG A 30 1.10 3.24 -6.08
C ARG A 30 2.18 2.31 -5.53
N ILE A 31 2.81 2.67 -4.42
CA ILE A 31 3.86 1.85 -3.78
C ILE A 31 3.26 0.51 -3.30
N LEU A 32 2.10 0.55 -2.64
CA LEU A 32 1.44 -0.65 -2.13
C LEU A 32 1.01 -1.58 -3.27
N VAL A 33 0.45 -1.04 -4.36
CA VAL A 33 0.06 -1.83 -5.55
C VAL A 33 1.29 -2.45 -6.22
N GLN A 34 2.38 -1.69 -6.40
CA GLN A 34 3.62 -2.22 -7.00
C GLN A 34 4.25 -3.31 -6.13
N PHE A 35 4.19 -3.15 -4.80
CA PHE A 35 4.64 -4.19 -3.87
C PHE A 35 3.83 -5.47 -4.06
N VAL A 36 2.49 -5.37 -4.13
CA VAL A 36 1.64 -6.54 -4.34
C VAL A 36 1.92 -7.22 -5.69
N ALA A 37 2.16 -6.44 -6.75
CA ALA A 37 2.51 -6.98 -8.07
C ALA A 37 3.79 -7.83 -8.03
N GLU A 38 4.81 -7.36 -7.31
CA GLU A 38 6.10 -8.03 -7.19
C GLU A 38 6.02 -9.34 -6.39
N PHE A 39 5.24 -9.35 -5.30
CA PHE A 39 5.26 -10.47 -4.35
C PHE A 39 4.11 -11.48 -4.53
N TRP A 40 3.03 -11.14 -5.24
CA TRP A 40 1.92 -12.04 -5.55
C TRP A 40 1.71 -12.20 -7.05
N SER A 41 1.19 -11.17 -7.72
CA SER A 41 0.99 -11.10 -9.18
C SER A 41 0.37 -9.77 -9.60
N ASP A 42 0.43 -9.45 -10.89
CA ASP A 42 -0.27 -8.30 -11.48
C ASP A 42 -1.79 -8.39 -11.32
N ASP A 43 -2.39 -9.58 -11.43
CA ASP A 43 -3.83 -9.80 -11.22
C ASP A 43 -4.24 -9.44 -9.78
N GLU A 44 -3.44 -9.86 -8.80
CA GLU A 44 -3.72 -9.59 -7.40
C GLU A 44 -3.47 -8.12 -7.07
N ALA A 45 -2.49 -7.49 -7.71
CA ALA A 45 -2.26 -6.06 -7.62
C ALA A 45 -3.43 -5.25 -8.18
N ALA A 46 -4.03 -5.68 -9.29
CA ALA A 46 -5.21 -5.04 -9.87
C ALA A 46 -6.43 -5.15 -8.94
N ARG A 47 -6.66 -6.32 -8.32
CA ARG A 47 -7.70 -6.50 -7.30
C ARG A 47 -7.46 -5.64 -6.07
N PHE A 48 -6.22 -5.61 -5.60
CA PHE A 48 -5.83 -4.83 -4.44
C PHE A 48 -5.92 -3.31 -4.70
N ALA A 49 -5.62 -2.86 -5.92
CA ALA A 49 -5.82 -1.48 -6.34
C ALA A 49 -7.29 -1.07 -6.29
N GLN A 50 -8.21 -1.94 -6.74
CA GLN A 50 -9.66 -1.72 -6.64
C GLN A 50 -10.12 -1.61 -5.19
N GLN A 51 -9.56 -2.43 -4.29
CA GLN A 51 -9.83 -2.34 -2.85
C GLN A 51 -9.36 -0.99 -2.28
N LEU A 52 -8.14 -0.55 -2.63
CA LEU A 52 -7.61 0.75 -2.21
C LEU A 52 -8.39 1.94 -2.78
N ASP A 53 -8.94 1.85 -4.00
CA ASP A 53 -9.80 2.90 -4.59
C ASP A 53 -11.10 3.11 -3.81
N SER A 54 -11.60 2.05 -3.18
CA SER A 54 -12.85 2.07 -2.42
C SER A 54 -12.64 2.29 -0.92
N ALA A 55 -11.39 2.42 -0.47
CA ALA A 55 -11.02 2.47 0.94
C ALA A 55 -10.59 3.88 1.37
N ASP A 56 -10.87 4.23 2.62
CA ASP A 56 -10.30 5.42 3.23
C ASP A 56 -8.79 5.25 3.42
N HIS A 57 -8.05 6.36 3.38
CA HIS A 57 -6.60 6.35 3.53
C HIS A 57 -6.14 5.68 4.84
N GLY A 58 -6.90 5.82 5.93
CA GLY A 58 -6.61 5.15 7.21
C GLY A 58 -6.73 3.61 7.17
N GLN A 59 -7.29 3.05 6.10
CA GLN A 59 -7.40 1.60 5.88
C GLN A 59 -6.25 1.04 5.05
N PHE A 60 -5.34 1.90 4.58
CA PHE A 60 -4.19 1.45 3.80
C PHE A 60 -3.27 0.64 4.73
N PRO A 61 -2.86 -0.57 4.32
CA PRO A 61 -1.92 -1.36 5.10
C PRO A 61 -0.54 -0.72 5.04
N ALA A 62 0.22 -0.80 6.14
CA ALA A 62 1.63 -0.50 6.06
C ALA A 62 2.33 -1.59 5.24
N LEU A 63 3.45 -1.23 4.59
CA LEU A 63 4.31 -2.20 3.92
C LEU A 63 4.75 -3.34 4.85
N ALA A 64 4.99 -3.05 6.13
CA ALA A 64 5.36 -4.07 7.12
C ALA A 64 4.26 -5.13 7.33
N ASP A 65 2.98 -4.75 7.25
CA ASP A 65 1.87 -5.69 7.35
C ASP A 65 1.77 -6.55 6.09
N LEU A 66 1.97 -5.96 4.90
CA LEU A 66 2.05 -6.71 3.65
C LEU A 66 3.23 -7.69 3.65
N MET A 67 4.41 -7.28 4.13
CA MET A 67 5.56 -8.18 4.29
C MET A 67 5.24 -9.34 5.24
N ARG A 68 4.52 -9.10 6.33
CA ARG A 68 4.10 -10.16 7.26
C ARG A 68 3.10 -11.13 6.62
N ASP A 69 2.18 -10.61 5.81
CA ASP A 69 1.22 -11.45 5.07
C ASP A 69 1.94 -12.29 4.00
N GLN A 70 2.90 -11.71 3.28
CA GLN A 70 3.76 -12.41 2.33
C GLN A 70 4.52 -13.56 3.01
N ALA A 71 5.21 -13.26 4.12
CA ALA A 71 5.97 -14.25 4.88
C ALA A 71 5.09 -15.38 5.44
N ALA A 72 3.81 -15.10 5.67
CA ALA A 72 2.82 -16.06 6.15
C ALA A 72 2.07 -16.79 5.00
N GLY A 73 2.38 -16.52 3.74
CA GLY A 73 1.67 -17.08 2.58
C GLY A 73 0.21 -16.64 2.47
N ARG A 74 -0.14 -15.48 3.05
CA ARG A 74 -1.50 -14.90 3.04
C ARG A 74 -1.64 -13.92 1.88
N LEU A 75 -2.87 -13.67 1.45
CA LEU A 75 -3.18 -12.65 0.45
C LEU A 75 -3.02 -11.23 1.04
N PRO A 76 -2.70 -10.22 0.22
CA PRO A 76 -2.64 -8.84 0.66
C PRO A 76 -4.04 -8.36 1.07
N ARG A 77 -4.11 -7.62 2.18
CA ARG A 77 -5.38 -7.15 2.75
C ARG A 77 -5.24 -5.73 3.27
N LEU A 78 -6.33 -4.98 3.18
CA LEU A 78 -6.45 -3.68 3.83
C LEU A 78 -6.41 -3.82 5.35
N ARG A 79 -6.07 -2.75 6.07
CA ARG A 79 -6.31 -2.73 7.51
C ARG A 79 -7.81 -2.79 7.72
N GLN A 80 -8.25 -3.77 8.50
CA GLN A 80 -9.59 -3.72 9.05
C GLN A 80 -9.65 -2.49 9.95
N ASN A 81 -10.54 -1.57 9.61
CA ASN A 81 -10.86 -0.47 10.50
C ASN A 81 -11.51 -1.13 11.72
N SER A 82 -10.74 -1.31 12.80
CA SER A 82 -11.31 -1.61 14.12
C SER A 82 -12.06 -0.36 14.55
N ARG A 83 -13.21 -0.10 13.90
CA ARG A 83 -14.16 0.91 14.32
C ARG A 83 -14.62 0.46 15.69
N THR A 84 -14.04 1.10 16.69
CA THR A 84 -14.59 1.38 18.01
C THR A 84 -15.80 0.48 18.30
N GLU A 85 -15.57 -0.63 19.00
CA GLU A 85 -16.65 -1.18 19.81
C GLU A 85 -17.19 -0.01 20.65
N PRO A 86 -18.48 0.36 20.56
CA PRO A 86 -19.04 1.23 21.56
C PRO A 86 -19.02 0.41 22.86
N GLY A 87 -17.97 0.61 23.66
CA GLY A 87 -17.89 0.07 24.99
C GLY A 87 -19.05 0.62 25.82
N LYS A 88 -19.97 -0.29 26.15
CA LYS A 88 -20.97 -0.28 27.24
C LYS A 88 -21.67 1.02 27.60
#